data_AF-A0A4Q3WFT6-F1
#
_entry.id   AF-A0A4Q3WFT6-F1
#
_cell.length_a   1.000
_cell.length_b   1.000
_cell.length_c   1.000
_cell.angle_alpha   90.00
_cell.angle_beta   90.00
_cell.angle_gamma   90.00
#
_symmetry.space_group_name_H-M   'P 1'
#
loop_
_entity.id
_entity.type
_entity.pdbx_description
1 polymer ?
#
loop_
_entity_poly.entity_id
_entity_poly.type
_entity_poly.pdbx_seq_one_letter_code
_entity_poly.pdbx_strand_id
1 'polypeptide(L)' 'EYGDLVKMGVIDPAKVVRTALQDAASVAGILITTEAAVADAPKKGGAGAPDMGGGMGGMGGMDF' A
#
# COMPACT_ATOMS: atom_id res chain seq x y z
N GLU A 1 -21.16 1.62 -29.17
CA GLU A 1 -22.02 0.42 -29.38
C GLU A 1 -21.48 -0.74 -28.58
N TYR A 2 -22.35 -1.67 -28.19
CA TYR A 2 -21.93 -2.95 -27.63
C TYR A 2 -21.64 -3.95 -28.76
N GLY A 3 -20.68 -4.84 -28.55
CA GLY A 3 -20.40 -5.90 -29.52
C GLY A 3 -19.22 -6.79 -29.13
N ASP A 4 -18.77 -7.58 -30.10
CA ASP A 4 -17.72 -8.58 -29.94
C ASP A 4 -16.34 -7.93 -29.75
N LEU A 5 -15.78 -8.06 -28.54
CA LEU A 5 -14.53 -7.41 -28.15
C LEU A 5 -13.32 -7.92 -28.94
N VAL A 6 -13.34 -9.19 -29.40
CA VAL A 6 -12.26 -9.77 -30.20
C VAL A 6 -12.27 -9.15 -31.61
N LYS A 7 -13.44 -9.05 -32.23
CA LYS A 7 -13.60 -8.40 -33.54
C LYS A 7 -13.28 -6.91 -33.50
N MET A 8 -13.52 -6.27 -32.35
CA MET A 8 -13.18 -4.88 -32.09
C MET A 8 -11.70 -4.65 -31.76
N GLY A 9 -10.90 -5.72 -31.62
CA GLY A 9 -9.47 -5.63 -31.31
C GLY A 9 -9.15 -5.27 -29.85
N VAL A 10 -10.13 -5.32 -28.96
CA VAL A 10 -9.96 -5.08 -27.51
C VAL A 10 -9.57 -6.41 -26.87
N ILE A 11 -8.26 -6.70 -26.86
CA ILE A 11 -7.71 -7.98 -26.40
C ILE A 11 -6.66 -7.73 -25.31
N ASP A 12 -6.90 -8.31 -24.14
CA ASP A 12 -5.91 -8.36 -23.06
C ASP A 12 -5.15 -9.69 -23.08
N PRO A 13 -3.82 -9.70 -22.83
CA PRO A 13 -3.07 -10.93 -22.74
C PRO A 13 -3.58 -11.81 -21.59
N ALA A 14 -3.82 -13.09 -21.86
CA ALA A 14 -4.33 -14.03 -20.85
C ALA A 14 -3.46 -14.08 -19.58
N LYS A 15 -2.14 -13.92 -19.72
CA LYS A 15 -1.21 -13.83 -18.58
C LYS A 15 -1.51 -12.63 -17.69
N VAL A 16 -1.82 -11.46 -18.27
CA VAL A 16 -2.05 -10.21 -17.51
C VAL A 16 -3.32 -10.34 -16.68
N VAL A 17 -4.43 -10.76 -17.30
CA VAL A 17 -5.72 -10.91 -16.58
C VAL A 17 -5.60 -11.98 -15.49
N ARG A 18 -4.94 -13.11 -15.78
CA ARG A 18 -4.74 -14.18 -14.79
C ARG A 18 -3.91 -13.70 -13.59
N THR A 19 -2.76 -13.09 -13.85
CA THR A 19 -1.86 -12.61 -12.80
C THR A 19 -2.54 -11.54 -11.95
N ALA A 20 -3.21 -10.57 -12.58
CA ALA A 20 -3.94 -9.52 -11.86
C ALA A 20 -5.00 -10.10 -10.90
N LEU A 21 -5.78 -11.08 -11.36
CA LEU A 21 -6.78 -11.73 -10.52
C LEU A 21 -6.14 -12.53 -9.38
N GLN A 22 -5.07 -13.28 -9.66
CA GLN A 22 -4.37 -14.09 -8.68
C GLN A 22 -3.74 -13.23 -7.57
N ASP A 23 -3.06 -12.15 -7.95
CA ASP A 23 -2.40 -11.23 -7.01
C ASP A 23 -3.43 -10.52 -6.13
N ALA A 24 -4.53 -10.04 -6.74
CA ALA A 24 -5.62 -9.40 -6.00
C ALA A 24 -6.29 -10.35 -5.01
N ALA A 25 -6.61 -11.58 -5.44
CA ALA A 25 -7.19 -12.59 -4.57
C ALA A 25 -6.25 -12.98 -3.43
N SER A 26 -4.93 -13.04 -3.68
CA SER A 26 -3.92 -13.34 -2.66
C SER A 26 -3.89 -12.28 -1.56
N VAL A 27 -3.79 -10.99 -1.93
CA VAL A 27 -3.78 -9.89 -0.95
C VAL A 27 -5.10 -9.81 -0.20
N ALA A 28 -6.23 -9.93 -0.90
CA ALA A 28 -7.55 -9.93 -0.28
C ALA A 28 -7.70 -11.09 0.73
N GLY A 29 -7.20 -12.29 0.40
CA GLY A 29 -7.24 -13.45 1.28
C GLY A 29 -6.52 -13.23 2.61
N ILE A 30 -5.33 -12.62 2.56
CA ILE A 30 -4.58 -12.25 3.77
C ILE A 30 -5.38 -11.21 4.59
N LEU A 31 -5.88 -10.15 3.95
CA LEU A 31 -6.57 -9.07 4.65
C LEU A 31 -7.88 -9.53 5.31
N ILE A 32 -8.67 -10.38 4.65
CA ILE A 32 -9.95 -10.87 5.20
C ILE A 32 -9.74 -11.76 6.43
N THR A 33 -8.65 -12.50 6.48
CA THR A 33 -8.36 -13.45 7.59
C THR A 33 -7.49 -12.84 8.69
N THR A 34 -7.06 -11.59 8.52
CA THR A 34 -6.26 -10.87 9.51
C THR A 34 -7.19 -10.17 10.50
N GLU A 35 -7.27 -10.70 11.72
CA GLU A 35 -8.13 -10.15 12.79
C GLU A 35 -7.58 -8.84 13.40
N ALA A 36 -6.27 -8.61 13.34
CA ALA A 36 -5.63 -7.41 13.87
C ALA A 36 -4.38 -7.02 13.08
N ALA A 37 -4.19 -5.72 12.88
CA ALA A 37 -2.96 -5.14 12.36
C ALA A 37 -2.35 -4.23 13.44
N VAL A 38 -1.09 -4.47 13.79
CA VAL A 38 -0.33 -3.63 14.73
C VAL A 38 0.62 -2.76 13.93
N ALA A 39 0.62 -1.46 14.20
CA ALA A 39 1.51 -0.50 13.58
C ALA A 39 2.20 0.34 14.66
N ASP A 40 3.45 0.72 14.42
CA ASP A 40 4.17 1.65 15.30
C ASP A 40 3.49 3.02 15.30
N ALA A 41 3.55 3.70 16.45
CA ALA A 41 3.10 5.08 16.53
C ALA A 41 3.90 5.97 15.56
N PRO A 42 3.27 6.98 14.94
CA PRO A 42 3.99 7.93 14.11
C PRO A 42 5.14 8.55 14.91
N LYS A 43 6.36 8.48 14.37
CA LYS A 43 7.51 9.17 14.97
C LYS A 43 7.20 10.68 14.99
N LYS A 44 7.35 11.32 16.16
CA LYS A 44 7.37 12.79 16.24
C LYS A 44 8.58 13.26 15.42
N GLY A 45 8.31 13.84 14.24
CA GLY A 45 9.33 14.33 13.30
C GLY A 45 9.46 13.53 11.99
N GLY A 46 8.41 12.88 11.49
CA GLY A 46 8.44 12.17 10.22
C GLY A 46 8.05 13.01 8.98
N ALA A 47 8.94 13.00 7.97
CA ALA A 47 8.73 13.30 6.56
C ALA A 47 8.15 14.70 6.19
N GLY A 48 9.02 15.70 6.07
CA GLY A 48 8.73 16.92 5.31
C GLY A 48 9.16 18.25 5.93
N ALA A 49 9.68 18.27 7.15
CA ALA A 49 10.20 19.52 7.71
C ALA A 49 11.65 19.74 7.22
N PRO A 50 11.95 20.79 6.43
CA PRO A 50 13.33 21.20 6.23
C PRO A 50 13.92 21.55 7.60
N ASP A 51 15.15 21.09 7.82
CA ASP A 51 15.96 21.39 9.00
C ASP A 51 16.13 22.92 9.11
N MET A 52 15.21 23.58 9.80
CA MET A 52 15.34 24.98 10.20
C MET A 52 15.90 24.97 11.61
N GLY A 53 17.20 25.22 11.66
CA GLY A 53 18.03 25.07 12.84
C GLY A 53 17.56 25.84 14.08
N GLY A 54 18.13 25.40 15.20
CA GLY A 54 18.18 26.19 16.43
C GLY A 54 17.62 25.44 17.64
N GLY A 55 18.52 25.11 18.57
CA GLY A 55 18.20 25.10 19.99
C GLY A 55 17.75 23.77 20.59
N MET A 56 18.70 23.09 21.24
CA MET A 56 18.60 22.64 22.64
C MET A 56 17.20 22.22 23.13
N GLY A 57 16.97 20.92 23.30
CA GLY A 57 15.88 20.47 24.18
C GLY A 57 15.55 18.99 24.13
N GLY A 58 15.87 18.29 25.22
CA GLY A 58 15.01 17.19 25.70
C GLY A 58 15.50 15.78 25.46
N MET A 59 16.44 15.36 26.30
CA MET A 59 16.58 13.97 26.74
C MET A 59 15.22 13.47 27.28
N GLY A 60 14.55 12.54 26.60
CA GLY A 60 13.29 11.97 27.10
C GLY A 60 12.70 10.88 26.22
N GLY A 61 12.62 9.66 26.76
CA GLY A 61 11.81 8.58 26.21
C GLY A 61 12.61 7.30 25.94
N MET A 62 12.98 6.60 27.01
CA MET A 62 13.43 5.21 26.93
C MET A 62 12.17 4.35 27.03
N ASP A 63 11.51 4.18 25.89
CA ASP A 63 10.28 3.38 25.79
C ASP A 63 10.65 1.99 25.24
N PHE A 64 10.24 0.95 25.99
CA PHE A 64 10.22 -0.44 25.55
C PHE A 64 9.36 -0.64 24.31
#